data_AF-A0A936VAI4-F1
#
_entry.id   AF-A0A936VAI4-F1
#
_cell.length_a   1.000
_cell.length_b   1.000
_cell.length_c   1.000
_cell.angle_alpha   90.00
_cell.angle_beta   90.00
_cell.angle_gamma   90.00
#
_symmetry.space_group_name_H-M   'P 1'
#
loop_
_entity.id
_entity.type
_entity.pdbx_description
1 polymer ?
#
loop_
_entity_poly.entity_id
_entity_poly.type
_entity_poly.pdbx_seq_one_letter_code
_entity_poly.pdbx_strand_id
1 'polypeptide(L)'
;MPLPDGTLQIVLDNREYRVRLTGVGLEKLKINLRLNVGNLFHLDTLDLYQARARANFAQIAAKHCRVNESVINADLLSLIETLEAERLSMRKTSTNEAESTAAMTEAEKREAIAFLKDEKLCERIVEDFRRCGLVGERSTVLTAYLGSISRKLTEPLALLIVARSGAGKSALQDALCAFVPPEELVRVTRLTGQALFYKDPYSLQRKMLVIAEDEGAMQAVYSLRTLASDQRLSIAATGRTRRPGNFRRNITKSLDPL
;
A
#
# COMPACT_ATOMS: atom_id res chain seq x y z
N MET A 1 -16.34 -17.48 2.98
CA MET A 1 -16.23 -17.20 1.53
C MET A 1 -16.37 -15.70 1.33
N PRO A 2 -15.51 -15.05 0.53
CA PRO A 2 -15.62 -13.62 0.25
C PRO A 2 -16.82 -13.34 -0.65
N LEU A 3 -17.64 -12.37 -0.28
CA LEU A 3 -18.78 -11.88 -1.05
C LEU A 3 -18.35 -10.79 -2.05
N PRO A 4 -19.15 -10.50 -3.09
CA PRO A 4 -18.79 -9.54 -4.15
C PRO A 4 -18.51 -8.10 -3.68
N ASP A 5 -18.94 -7.75 -2.47
CA ASP A 5 -18.75 -6.44 -1.85
C ASP A 5 -17.49 -6.36 -0.96
N GLY A 6 -16.62 -7.39 -1.00
CA GLY A 6 -15.41 -7.47 -0.20
C GLY A 6 -15.65 -7.83 1.26
N THR A 7 -16.83 -8.37 1.60
CA THR A 7 -17.13 -8.86 2.95
C THR A 7 -16.83 -10.34 3.10
N LEU A 8 -16.28 -10.71 4.25
CA LEU A 8 -16.01 -12.11 4.59
C LEU A 8 -17.19 -12.68 5.36
N GLN A 9 -17.76 -13.76 4.84
CA GLN A 9 -18.79 -14.52 5.53
C GLN A 9 -18.19 -15.78 6.16
N ILE A 10 -18.40 -15.92 7.47
CA ILE A 10 -17.94 -17.03 8.30
C ILE A 10 -19.16 -17.56 9.06
N VAL A 11 -19.40 -18.87 9.01
CA VAL A 11 -20.53 -19.52 9.68
C VAL A 11 -19.99 -20.46 10.74
N LEU A 12 -20.41 -20.26 11.99
CA LEU A 12 -20.08 -21.10 13.15
C LEU A 12 -21.39 -21.64 13.71
N ASP A 13 -21.63 -22.94 13.51
CA ASP A 13 -22.92 -23.60 13.75
C ASP A 13 -24.11 -22.87 13.09
N ASN A 14 -24.98 -22.25 13.90
CA ASN A 14 -26.15 -21.48 13.49
C ASN A 14 -25.93 -19.96 13.49
N ARG A 15 -24.67 -19.52 13.60
CA ARG A 15 -24.27 -18.10 13.74
C ARG A 15 -23.49 -17.67 12.51
N GLU A 16 -24.05 -16.73 11.75
CA GLU A 16 -23.42 -16.18 10.55
C GLU A 16 -22.76 -14.84 10.89
N TYR A 17 -21.45 -14.77 10.74
CA TYR A 17 -20.64 -13.58 10.90
C TYR A 17 -20.29 -13.00 9.53
N ARG A 18 -20.68 -11.74 9.29
CA ARG A 18 -20.20 -10.95 8.15
C ARG A 18 -19.22 -9.89 8.64
N VAL A 19 -18.01 -9.98 8.15
CA VAL A 19 -16.89 -9.12 8.52
C VAL A 19 -16.56 -8.20 7.35
N ARG A 20 -16.53 -6.89 7.60
CA ARG A 20 -15.93 -5.92 6.69
C ARG A 20 -14.73 -5.27 7.35
N LEU A 21 -13.57 -5.35 6.72
CA LEU A 21 -12.36 -4.66 7.18
C LEU A 21 -12.54 -3.16 6.96
N THR A 22 -12.27 -2.35 7.99
CA THR A 22 -12.49 -0.88 7.94
C THR A 22 -11.20 -0.07 8.11
N GLY A 23 -10.04 -0.72 8.17
CA GLY A 23 -8.75 -0.06 8.30
C GLY A 23 -7.60 -0.91 7.77
N VAL A 24 -6.58 -0.22 7.25
CA VAL A 24 -5.36 -0.81 6.68
C VAL A 24 -4.24 -0.64 7.70
N GLY A 25 -3.79 -1.75 8.30
CA GLY A 25 -2.73 -1.76 9.31
C GLY A 25 -2.73 -3.03 10.16
N LEU A 26 -1.54 -3.52 10.51
CA LEU A 26 -1.34 -4.77 11.25
C LEU A 26 -1.58 -4.62 12.76
N GLU A 27 -1.48 -3.40 13.29
CA GLU A 27 -1.56 -3.14 14.73
C GLU A 27 -2.98 -3.10 15.29
N LYS A 28 -3.97 -3.01 14.40
CA LYS A 28 -5.39 -2.99 14.75
C LYS A 28 -6.15 -3.91 13.81
N LEU A 29 -7.09 -4.66 14.37
CA LEU A 29 -8.00 -5.48 13.59
C LEU A 29 -9.39 -4.84 13.67
N LYS A 30 -9.49 -3.63 13.11
CA LYS A 30 -10.73 -2.85 13.11
C LYS A 30 -11.67 -3.34 12.02
N ILE A 31 -12.81 -3.85 12.44
CA ILE A 31 -13.82 -4.44 11.57
C ILE A 31 -15.19 -3.84 11.86
N ASN A 32 -16.03 -3.83 10.83
CA ASN A 32 -17.47 -3.79 11.00
C ASN A 32 -17.96 -5.25 10.99
N LEU A 33 -18.54 -5.67 12.11
CA LEU A 33 -18.96 -7.05 12.35
C LEU A 33 -20.46 -7.11 12.47
N ARG A 34 -21.08 -7.93 11.62
CA ARG A 34 -22.49 -8.31 11.73
C ARG A 34 -22.59 -9.77 12.14
N LEU A 35 -23.24 -10.04 13.26
CA LEU A 35 -23.68 -11.37 13.68
C LEU A 35 -25.16 -11.54 13.32
N ASN A 36 -25.52 -12.58 12.59
CA ASN A 36 -26.88 -13.03 12.35
C ASN A 36 -27.09 -14.41 13.01
N VAL A 37 -28.23 -14.58 13.70
CA VAL A 37 -28.69 -15.86 14.26
C VAL A 37 -30.18 -15.99 13.95
N GLY A 38 -30.53 -16.76 12.93
CA GLY A 38 -31.89 -16.79 12.39
C GLY A 38 -32.35 -15.40 11.94
N ASN A 39 -33.41 -14.87 12.54
CA ASN A 39 -33.96 -13.53 12.24
C ASN A 39 -33.39 -12.42 13.15
N LEU A 40 -32.52 -12.76 14.10
CA LEU A 40 -31.91 -11.80 15.03
C LEU A 40 -30.52 -11.39 14.53
N PHE A 41 -30.15 -10.14 14.74
CA PHE A 41 -28.81 -9.68 14.38
C PHE A 41 -28.27 -8.60 15.32
N HIS A 42 -26.94 -8.48 15.35
CA HIS A 42 -26.23 -7.35 15.94
C HIS A 42 -25.12 -6.89 15.00
N LEU A 43 -24.97 -5.57 14.86
CA LEU A 43 -23.99 -4.92 14.01
C LEU A 43 -23.24 -3.88 14.83
N ASP A 44 -21.91 -3.93 14.81
CA ASP A 44 -21.07 -2.90 15.43
C ASP A 44 -19.70 -2.80 14.74
N THR A 45 -18.94 -1.75 15.07
CA THR A 45 -17.57 -1.56 14.65
C THR A 45 -16.63 -1.68 15.85
N LEU A 46 -15.76 -2.68 15.82
CA LEU A 46 -14.83 -2.98 16.92
C LEU A 46 -13.42 -3.27 16.42
N ASP A 47 -12.44 -3.06 17.30
CA ASP A 47 -11.08 -3.55 17.13
C ASP A 47 -10.94 -4.88 17.86
N LEU A 48 -10.81 -5.98 17.10
CA LEU A 48 -10.74 -7.33 17.67
C LEU A 48 -9.53 -7.53 18.57
N TYR A 49 -8.46 -6.74 18.48
CA TYR A 49 -7.33 -6.83 19.40
C TYR A 49 -7.61 -6.22 20.79
N GLN A 50 -8.65 -5.40 20.91
CA GLN A 50 -9.01 -4.77 22.17
C GLN A 50 -9.97 -5.66 22.98
N ALA A 51 -9.48 -6.25 24.07
CA ALA A 51 -10.28 -7.14 24.93
C ALA A 51 -11.58 -6.51 25.43
N ARG A 52 -11.55 -5.22 25.80
CA ARG A 52 -12.77 -4.49 26.20
C ARG A 52 -13.78 -4.33 25.07
N ALA A 53 -13.31 -4.13 23.84
CA ALA A 53 -14.19 -4.02 22.69
C ALA A 53 -14.85 -5.36 22.37
N ARG A 54 -14.11 -6.48 22.47
CA ARG A 54 -14.66 -7.83 22.35
C ARG A 54 -15.72 -8.12 23.41
N ALA A 55 -15.41 -7.86 24.68
CA ALA A 55 -16.34 -8.08 25.78
C ALA A 55 -17.64 -7.27 25.61
N ASN A 56 -17.53 -6.00 25.25
CA ASN A 56 -18.70 -5.15 24.99
C ASN A 56 -19.56 -5.68 23.84
N PHE A 57 -18.94 -6.05 22.72
CA PHE A 57 -19.66 -6.63 21.59
C PHE A 57 -20.36 -7.94 21.98
N ALA A 58 -19.64 -8.87 22.64
CA ALA A 58 -20.20 -10.15 23.06
C ALA A 58 -21.40 -9.97 23.99
N GLN A 59 -21.31 -9.05 24.96
CA GLN A 59 -22.39 -8.78 25.90
C GLN A 59 -23.66 -8.24 25.22
N ILE A 60 -23.52 -7.30 24.28
CA ILE A 60 -24.67 -6.71 23.57
C ILE A 60 -25.23 -7.72 22.55
N ALA A 61 -24.37 -8.38 21.80
CA ALA A 61 -24.73 -9.40 20.81
C ALA A 61 -25.47 -10.58 21.46
N ALA A 62 -25.04 -11.03 22.65
CA ALA A 62 -25.68 -12.10 23.41
C ALA A 62 -27.15 -11.76 23.72
N LYS A 63 -27.42 -10.53 24.14
CA LYS A 63 -28.78 -10.05 24.42
C LYS A 63 -29.64 -9.98 23.17
N HIS A 64 -29.10 -9.43 22.08
CA HIS A 64 -29.86 -9.24 20.84
C HIS A 64 -30.13 -10.56 20.10
N CYS A 65 -29.16 -11.47 20.10
CA CYS A 65 -29.22 -12.72 19.34
C CYS A 65 -29.65 -13.92 20.20
N ARG A 66 -29.86 -13.74 21.51
CA ARG A 66 -30.24 -14.78 22.47
C ARG A 66 -29.26 -15.97 22.48
N VAL A 67 -27.98 -15.67 22.36
CA VAL A 67 -26.87 -16.64 22.42
C VAL A 67 -26.07 -16.39 23.69
N ASN A 68 -25.50 -17.44 24.27
CA ASN A 68 -24.63 -17.31 25.43
C ASN A 68 -23.40 -16.43 25.12
N GLU A 69 -23.08 -15.49 26.00
CA GLU A 69 -21.93 -14.58 25.85
C GLU A 69 -20.60 -15.35 25.73
N SER A 70 -20.44 -16.47 26.43
CA SER A 70 -19.21 -17.27 26.36
C SER A 70 -18.98 -17.86 24.96
N VAL A 71 -20.05 -18.23 24.26
CA VAL A 71 -20.01 -18.75 22.88
C VAL A 71 -19.57 -17.64 21.93
N ILE A 72 -20.16 -16.45 22.03
CA ILE A 72 -19.79 -15.32 21.18
C ILE A 72 -18.34 -14.90 21.44
N ASN A 73 -17.86 -14.94 22.70
CA ASN A 73 -16.46 -14.67 23.01
C ASN A 73 -15.51 -15.68 22.36
N ALA A 74 -15.84 -16.98 22.36
CA ALA A 74 -15.06 -18.00 21.68
C ALA A 74 -15.05 -17.79 20.15
N ASP A 75 -16.21 -17.47 19.57
CA ASP A 75 -16.35 -17.16 18.15
C ASP A 75 -15.49 -15.95 17.76
N LEU A 76 -15.47 -14.89 18.56
CA LEU A 76 -14.63 -13.70 18.33
C LEU A 76 -13.13 -14.03 18.33
N LEU A 77 -12.68 -15.01 19.11
CA LEU A 77 -11.28 -15.46 19.10
C LEU A 77 -10.97 -16.25 17.82
N SER A 78 -11.85 -17.15 17.40
CA SER A 78 -11.70 -17.90 16.15
C SER A 78 -11.72 -16.97 14.92
N LEU A 79 -12.52 -15.91 14.96
CA LEU A 79 -12.52 -14.87 13.94
C LEU A 79 -11.17 -14.15 13.83
N ILE A 80 -10.44 -13.95 14.93
CA ILE A 80 -9.09 -13.35 14.88
C ILE A 80 -8.15 -14.24 14.07
N GLU A 81 -8.09 -15.53 14.40
CA GLU A 81 -7.20 -16.48 13.71
C GLU A 81 -7.53 -16.55 12.21
N THR A 82 -8.82 -16.60 11.88
CA THR A 82 -9.28 -16.66 10.47
C THR A 82 -8.91 -15.39 9.70
N LEU A 83 -9.12 -14.21 10.30
CA LEU A 83 -8.81 -12.92 9.67
C LEU A 83 -7.31 -12.66 9.57
N GLU A 84 -6.50 -13.19 10.50
CA GLU A 84 -5.05 -13.15 10.43
C GLU A 84 -4.51 -14.07 9.32
N ALA A 85 -5.06 -15.28 9.19
CA ALA A 85 -4.72 -16.20 8.10
C ALA A 85 -5.07 -15.59 6.73
N GLU A 86 -6.23 -14.95 6.60
CA GLU A 86 -6.64 -14.21 5.40
C GLU A 86 -5.71 -13.03 5.10
N ARG A 87 -5.28 -12.26 6.10
CA ARG A 87 -4.30 -11.17 5.91
C ARG A 87 -2.95 -11.71 5.44
N LEU A 88 -2.52 -12.87 5.94
CA LEU A 88 -1.29 -13.54 5.52
C LEU A 88 -1.40 -14.11 4.10
N SER A 89 -2.57 -14.66 3.71
CA SER A 89 -2.79 -15.14 2.35
C SER A 89 -2.87 -13.99 1.36
N MET A 90 -3.62 -12.91 1.67
CA MET A 90 -3.64 -11.70 0.84
C MET A 90 -2.24 -11.15 0.63
N ARG A 91 -1.36 -11.17 1.65
CA ARG A 91 0.05 -10.78 1.49
C ARG A 91 0.82 -11.66 0.51
N LYS A 92 0.68 -12.98 0.60
CA LYS A 92 1.32 -13.93 -0.33
C LYS A 92 0.79 -13.76 -1.75
N THR A 93 -0.52 -13.52 -1.89
CA THR A 93 -1.14 -13.26 -3.18
C THR A 93 -0.71 -11.91 -3.73
N SER A 94 -0.58 -10.85 -2.93
CA SER A 94 -0.05 -9.55 -3.40
C SER A 94 1.43 -9.59 -3.77
N THR A 95 2.23 -10.50 -3.20
CA THR A 95 3.61 -10.73 -3.65
C THR A 95 3.65 -11.54 -4.95
N ASN A 96 2.77 -12.53 -5.12
CA ASN A 96 2.68 -13.33 -6.35
C ASN A 96 1.94 -12.63 -7.51
N GLU A 97 0.94 -11.79 -7.24
CA GLU A 97 0.20 -11.02 -8.25
C GLU A 97 1.07 -9.92 -8.85
N ALA A 98 1.97 -9.32 -8.05
CA ALA A 98 3.00 -8.42 -8.56
C ALA A 98 4.02 -9.11 -9.48
N GLU A 99 4.16 -10.43 -9.41
CA GLU A 99 4.96 -11.24 -10.35
C GLU A 99 4.14 -11.76 -11.54
N SER A 100 2.79 -11.71 -11.48
CA SER A 100 1.90 -12.41 -12.43
C SER A 100 1.23 -11.50 -13.48
N THR A 101 1.28 -10.17 -13.40
CA THR A 101 0.45 -9.33 -14.29
C THR A 101 0.97 -9.17 -15.72
N ALA A 102 2.19 -9.60 -16.04
CA ALA A 102 2.67 -9.65 -17.43
C ALA A 102 3.85 -10.64 -17.57
N ALA A 103 3.56 -11.94 -17.56
CA ALA A 103 4.59 -12.93 -17.89
C ALA A 103 4.95 -12.78 -19.38
N MET A 104 6.10 -12.15 -19.67
CA MET A 104 6.65 -12.06 -21.02
C MET A 104 6.78 -13.46 -21.61
N THR A 105 6.41 -13.61 -22.88
CA THR A 105 6.70 -14.82 -23.65
C THR A 105 8.21 -15.05 -23.75
N GLU A 106 8.62 -16.29 -24.00
CA GLU A 106 10.03 -16.60 -24.22
C GLU A 106 10.63 -15.84 -25.42
N ALA A 107 9.81 -15.50 -26.43
CA ALA A 107 10.23 -14.69 -27.56
C ALA A 107 10.52 -13.24 -27.14
N GLU A 108 9.57 -12.59 -26.44
CA GLU A 108 9.75 -11.23 -25.92
C GLU A 108 10.93 -11.14 -24.95
N LYS A 109 11.10 -12.16 -24.10
CA LYS A 109 12.23 -12.23 -23.16
C LYS A 109 13.57 -12.31 -23.89
N ARG A 110 13.66 -13.08 -24.97
CA ARG A 110 14.88 -13.15 -25.80
C ARG A 110 15.17 -11.81 -26.47
N GLU A 111 14.16 -11.15 -27.02
CA GLU A 111 14.31 -9.83 -27.64
C GLU A 111 14.77 -8.78 -26.62
N ALA A 112 14.14 -8.75 -25.44
CA ALA A 112 14.53 -7.84 -24.37
C ALA A 112 15.97 -8.08 -23.87
N ILE A 113 16.39 -9.34 -23.72
CA ILE A 113 17.77 -9.67 -23.35
C ILE A 113 18.76 -9.26 -24.45
N ALA A 114 18.39 -9.44 -25.73
CA ALA A 114 19.22 -8.99 -26.84
C ALA A 114 19.38 -7.46 -26.85
N PHE A 115 18.29 -6.73 -26.62
CA PHE A 115 18.32 -5.27 -26.45
C PHE A 115 19.22 -4.84 -25.30
N LEU A 116 19.08 -5.47 -24.12
CA LEU A 116 19.87 -5.16 -22.92
C LEU A 116 21.38 -5.40 -23.09
N LYS A 117 21.79 -6.29 -24.01
CA LYS A 117 23.19 -6.63 -24.27
C LYS A 117 23.82 -5.80 -25.40
N ASP A 118 23.06 -4.92 -26.04
CA ASP A 118 23.55 -4.08 -27.11
C ASP A 118 24.61 -3.08 -26.60
N GLU A 119 25.77 -3.01 -27.24
CA GLU A 119 26.86 -2.08 -26.87
C GLU A 119 26.44 -0.60 -26.97
N LYS A 120 25.44 -0.31 -27.80
CA LYS A 120 24.86 1.03 -28.01
C LYS A 120 23.56 1.23 -27.23
N LEU A 121 23.29 0.43 -26.18
CA LEU A 121 22.07 0.50 -25.37
C LEU A 121 21.69 1.93 -24.97
N CYS A 122 22.65 2.72 -24.47
CA CYS A 122 22.40 4.11 -24.08
C CYS A 122 21.91 4.98 -25.24
N GLU A 123 22.47 4.82 -26.45
CA GLU A 123 22.02 5.57 -27.62
C GLU A 123 20.63 5.11 -28.08
N ARG A 124 20.36 3.81 -28.00
CA ARG A 124 19.05 3.24 -28.34
C ARG A 124 17.96 3.80 -27.43
N ILE A 125 18.19 3.82 -26.12
CA ILE A 125 17.24 4.41 -25.15
C ILE A 125 16.96 5.87 -25.52
N VAL A 126 17.99 6.67 -25.76
CA VAL A 126 17.82 8.10 -26.10
C VAL A 126 17.04 8.26 -27.40
N GLU A 127 17.29 7.41 -28.39
CA GLU A 127 16.56 7.43 -29.66
C GLU A 127 15.09 7.03 -29.48
N ASP A 128 14.78 6.07 -28.61
CA ASP A 128 13.40 5.70 -28.30
C ASP A 128 12.63 6.87 -27.65
N PHE A 129 13.27 7.64 -26.76
CA PHE A 129 12.69 8.89 -26.24
C PHE A 129 12.46 9.94 -27.34
N ARG A 130 13.37 10.07 -28.31
CA ARG A 130 13.18 10.98 -29.46
C ARG A 130 12.00 10.55 -30.32
N ARG A 131 11.82 9.25 -30.55
CA ARG A 131 10.67 8.69 -31.28
C ARG A 131 9.34 8.98 -30.58
N CYS A 132 9.35 9.05 -29.25
CA CYS A 132 8.20 9.50 -28.46
C CYS A 132 7.99 11.03 -28.49
N GLY A 133 8.79 11.79 -29.25
CA GLY A 133 8.66 13.23 -29.40
C GLY A 133 9.43 14.05 -28.36
N LEU A 134 10.24 13.43 -27.51
CA LEU A 134 11.06 14.14 -26.54
C LEU A 134 12.40 14.56 -27.17
N VAL A 135 12.53 15.84 -27.51
CA VAL A 135 13.79 16.43 -27.95
C VAL A 135 14.48 17.05 -26.74
N GLY A 136 15.49 16.37 -26.20
CA GLY A 136 16.22 16.80 -25.01
C GLY A 136 17.69 16.40 -25.00
N GLU A 137 18.42 16.90 -24.01
CA GLU A 137 19.83 16.56 -23.81
C GLU A 137 20.00 15.09 -23.43
N ARG A 138 20.94 14.43 -24.10
CA ARG A 138 21.25 13.00 -23.92
C ARG A 138 21.48 12.62 -22.44
N SER A 139 22.29 13.41 -21.74
CA SER A 139 22.63 13.21 -20.32
C SER A 139 21.40 13.23 -19.44
N THR A 140 20.52 14.21 -19.64
CA THR A 140 19.29 14.39 -18.85
C THR A 140 18.33 13.21 -19.02
N VAL A 141 18.09 12.77 -20.27
CA VAL A 141 17.21 11.63 -20.55
C VAL A 141 17.75 10.35 -19.91
N LEU A 142 19.03 10.04 -20.12
CA LEU A 142 19.64 8.83 -19.56
C LEU A 142 19.65 8.85 -18.03
N THR A 143 20.00 9.98 -17.42
CA THR A 143 20.04 10.10 -15.95
C THR A 143 18.65 9.88 -15.36
N ALA A 144 17.62 10.47 -15.97
CA ALA A 144 16.26 10.34 -15.47
C ALA A 144 15.70 8.92 -15.70
N TYR A 145 16.02 8.29 -16.83
CA TYR A 145 15.60 6.91 -17.12
C TYR A 145 16.33 5.88 -16.25
N LEU A 146 17.64 5.98 -16.06
CA LEU A 146 18.35 5.07 -15.17
C LEU A 146 17.94 5.29 -13.70
N GLY A 147 17.73 6.54 -13.31
CA GLY A 147 17.18 6.86 -11.99
C GLY A 147 15.76 6.30 -11.80
N SER A 148 14.91 6.23 -12.84
CA SER A 148 13.62 5.56 -12.74
C SER A 148 13.73 4.06 -12.51
N ILE A 149 14.70 3.41 -13.15
CA ILE A 149 14.96 1.96 -13.02
C ILE A 149 15.55 1.61 -11.65
N SER A 150 16.28 2.53 -11.03
CA SER A 150 16.90 2.31 -9.72
C SER A 150 15.92 1.85 -8.64
N ARG A 151 14.60 2.08 -8.80
CA ARG A 151 13.51 1.50 -7.98
C ARG A 151 13.57 -0.03 -7.84
N LYS A 152 14.26 -0.73 -8.75
CA LYS A 152 14.45 -2.19 -8.74
C LYS A 152 15.70 -2.63 -7.98
N LEU A 153 16.57 -1.70 -7.60
CA LEU A 153 17.75 -1.95 -6.81
C LEU A 153 17.40 -1.92 -5.32
N THR A 154 18.32 -2.39 -4.48
CA THR A 154 18.19 -2.34 -3.02
C THR A 154 18.17 -0.91 -2.46
N GLU A 155 18.87 0.00 -3.13
CA GLU A 155 18.99 1.41 -2.77
C GLU A 155 18.55 2.27 -3.96
N PRO A 156 17.25 2.64 -4.05
CA PRO A 156 16.73 3.43 -5.15
C PRO A 156 17.11 4.90 -5.03
N LEU A 157 17.29 5.54 -6.18
CA LEU A 157 17.66 6.95 -6.30
C LEU A 157 16.42 7.83 -6.34
N ALA A 158 16.48 8.98 -5.66
CA ALA A 158 15.50 10.04 -5.77
C ALA A 158 15.92 11.03 -6.87
N LEU A 159 14.97 11.38 -7.76
CA LEU A 159 15.20 12.33 -8.85
C LEU A 159 14.43 13.64 -8.60
N LEU A 160 15.11 14.76 -8.78
CA LEU A 160 14.51 16.10 -8.80
C LEU A 160 14.79 16.76 -10.15
N ILE A 161 13.74 17.04 -10.90
CA ILE A 161 13.85 17.70 -12.21
C ILE A 161 13.63 19.20 -12.03
N VAL A 162 14.71 19.98 -12.15
CA VAL A 162 14.68 21.44 -12.09
C VAL A 162 14.86 22.01 -13.48
N ALA A 163 13.89 22.78 -13.95
CA ALA A 163 13.95 23.43 -15.26
C ALA A 163 13.21 24.77 -15.24
N ARG A 164 13.57 25.66 -16.17
CA ARG A 164 12.81 26.89 -16.42
C ARG A 164 11.40 26.56 -16.92
N SER A 165 10.46 27.46 -16.69
CA SER A 165 9.11 27.32 -17.24
C SER A 165 9.15 27.15 -18.77
N GLY A 166 8.36 26.22 -19.30
CA GLY A 166 8.30 25.90 -20.72
C GLY A 166 9.46 25.05 -21.27
N ALA A 167 10.49 24.71 -20.48
CA ALA A 167 11.64 23.94 -20.95
C ALA A 167 11.42 22.41 -21.08
N GLY A 168 10.16 21.96 -21.12
CA GLY A 168 9.84 20.54 -21.33
C GLY A 168 9.95 19.65 -20.09
N LYS A 169 9.97 20.20 -18.86
CA LYS A 169 10.00 19.41 -17.61
C LYS A 169 8.89 18.35 -17.56
N SER A 170 7.65 18.79 -17.79
CA SER A 170 6.48 17.90 -17.76
C SER A 170 6.55 16.86 -18.87
N ALA A 171 7.02 17.25 -20.07
CA ALA A 171 7.20 16.32 -21.18
C ALA A 171 8.21 15.22 -20.87
N LEU A 172 9.35 15.55 -20.25
CA LEU A 172 10.32 14.56 -19.78
C LEU A 172 9.70 13.63 -18.73
N GLN A 173 9.00 14.19 -17.74
CA GLN A 173 8.37 13.40 -16.68
C GLN A 173 7.28 12.46 -17.22
N ASP A 174 6.43 12.95 -18.12
CA ASP A 174 5.37 12.16 -18.74
C ASP A 174 5.94 11.05 -19.62
N ALA A 175 7.00 11.33 -20.40
CA ALA A 175 7.71 10.33 -21.16
C ALA A 175 8.29 9.24 -20.26
N LEU A 176 8.95 9.61 -19.15
CA LEU A 176 9.46 8.64 -18.18
C LEU A 176 8.35 7.77 -17.59
N CYS A 177 7.21 8.37 -17.23
CA CYS A 177 6.05 7.64 -16.72
C CYS A 177 5.51 6.64 -17.74
N ALA A 178 5.53 6.96 -19.04
CA ALA A 178 5.06 6.08 -20.10
C ALA A 178 5.92 4.83 -20.28
N PHE A 179 7.21 4.88 -19.91
CA PHE A 179 8.11 3.72 -19.91
C PHE A 179 8.04 2.90 -18.61
N VAL A 180 7.19 3.27 -17.66
CA VAL A 180 6.98 2.51 -16.41
C VAL A 180 5.65 1.77 -16.50
N PRO A 181 5.62 0.45 -16.20
CA PRO A 181 4.36 -0.30 -16.14
C PRO A 181 3.36 0.36 -15.18
N PRO A 182 2.07 0.44 -15.55
CA PRO A 182 1.07 1.18 -14.76
C PRO A 182 0.91 0.65 -13.32
N GLU A 183 1.13 -0.65 -13.09
CA GLU A 183 1.09 -1.29 -11.78
C GLU A 183 2.25 -0.86 -10.85
N GLU A 184 3.35 -0.39 -11.44
CA GLU A 184 4.54 0.13 -10.76
C GLU A 184 4.59 1.65 -10.69
N LEU A 185 3.59 2.35 -11.25
CA LEU A 185 3.54 3.80 -11.28
C LEU A 185 2.51 4.35 -10.29
N VAL A 186 2.96 5.18 -9.36
CA VAL A 186 2.10 5.93 -8.43
C VAL A 186 2.25 7.40 -8.74
N ARG A 187 1.33 7.95 -9.55
CA ARG A 187 1.33 9.38 -9.90
C ARG A 187 0.34 10.15 -9.05
N VAL A 188 0.81 11.21 -8.40
CA VAL A 188 0.00 12.10 -7.58
C VAL A 188 0.25 13.56 -7.95
N THR A 189 -0.79 14.39 -7.83
CA THR A 189 -0.67 15.85 -8.04
C THR A 189 -0.25 16.56 -6.77
N ARG A 190 -0.71 16.07 -5.62
CA ARG A 190 -0.43 16.64 -4.29
C ARG A 190 -0.32 15.55 -3.24
N LEU A 191 0.63 15.71 -2.34
CA LEU A 191 0.88 14.79 -1.24
C LEU A 191 0.83 15.57 0.09
N THR A 192 -0.12 15.23 0.95
CA THR A 192 -0.22 15.85 2.28
C THR A 192 0.88 15.31 3.18
N GLY A 193 1.34 16.10 4.16
CA GLY A 193 2.48 15.71 5.00
C GLY A 193 2.33 14.38 5.74
N GLN A 194 1.10 13.93 5.94
CA GLN A 194 0.80 12.66 6.60
C GLN A 194 0.46 11.50 5.66
N ALA A 195 0.28 11.75 4.36
CA ALA A 195 -0.23 10.74 3.41
C ALA A 195 0.64 9.48 3.32
N LEU A 196 1.97 9.63 3.40
CA LEU A 196 2.90 8.49 3.36
C LEU A 196 2.80 7.59 4.61
N PHE A 197 2.42 8.14 5.77
CA PHE A 197 2.28 7.36 7.02
C PHE A 197 0.96 6.58 7.11
N TYR A 198 -0.03 6.92 6.29
CA TYR A 198 -1.31 6.23 6.22
C TYR A 198 -1.41 5.22 5.06
N LYS A 199 -0.40 5.18 4.19
CA LYS A 199 -0.29 4.16 3.15
C LYS A 199 0.08 2.81 3.76
N ASP A 200 -0.27 1.75 3.05
CA ASP A 200 0.22 0.42 3.41
C ASP A 200 1.76 0.41 3.38
N PRO A 201 2.44 -0.16 4.39
CA PRO A 201 3.89 -0.24 4.51
C PRO A 201 4.64 -0.64 3.24
N TYR A 202 4.04 -1.47 2.39
CA TYR A 202 4.65 -2.04 1.18
C TYR A 202 4.05 -1.46 -0.11
N SER A 203 3.13 -0.49 -0.02
CA SER A 203 2.45 0.02 -1.22
C SER A 203 3.35 0.79 -2.20
N LEU A 204 4.55 1.21 -1.76
CA LEU A 204 5.56 1.88 -2.60
C LEU A 204 6.74 0.96 -2.96
N GLN A 205 6.72 -0.30 -2.52
CA GLN A 205 7.73 -1.31 -2.82
C GLN A 205 7.99 -1.42 -4.32
N ARG A 206 9.22 -1.11 -4.75
CA ARG A 206 9.64 -1.15 -6.18
C ARG A 206 8.78 -0.33 -7.14
N LYS A 207 8.05 0.67 -6.64
CA LYS A 207 7.20 1.56 -7.42
C LYS A 207 7.83 2.93 -7.59
N MET A 208 7.54 3.56 -8.73
CA MET A 208 7.87 4.96 -8.95
C MET A 208 6.76 5.85 -8.38
N LEU A 209 7.07 6.63 -7.33
CA LEU A 209 6.22 7.73 -6.87
C LEU A 209 6.57 9.00 -7.63
N VAL A 210 5.60 9.55 -8.37
CA VAL A 210 5.77 10.79 -9.14
C VAL A 210 4.85 11.87 -8.60
N ILE A 211 5.41 13.06 -8.33
CA ILE A 211 4.67 14.23 -7.86
C ILE A 211 4.76 15.31 -8.94
N ALA A 212 3.61 15.75 -9.46
CA ALA A 212 3.55 16.60 -10.65
C ALA A 212 4.20 17.99 -10.47
N GLU A 213 4.05 18.61 -9.29
CA GLU A 213 4.54 19.95 -9.01
C GLU A 213 5.18 20.04 -7.63
N ASP A 214 6.15 20.95 -7.49
CA ASP A 214 6.88 21.15 -6.24
C ASP A 214 5.95 21.64 -5.11
N GLU A 215 4.99 22.51 -5.43
CA GLU A 215 3.93 22.94 -4.50
C GLU A 215 3.12 21.75 -3.97
N GLY A 216 2.91 20.74 -4.82
CA GLY A 216 2.24 19.49 -4.48
C GLY A 216 3.00 18.64 -3.47
N ALA A 217 4.33 18.80 -3.39
CA ALA A 217 5.22 18.08 -2.47
C ALA A 217 5.54 18.86 -1.19
N MET A 218 5.36 20.19 -1.16
CA MET A 218 5.80 21.09 -0.08
C MET A 218 5.45 20.61 1.33
N GLN A 219 4.23 20.11 1.53
CA GLN A 219 3.77 19.67 2.84
C GLN A 219 4.41 18.35 3.31
N ALA A 220 5.03 17.61 2.40
CA ALA A 220 5.61 16.30 2.62
C ALA A 220 7.13 16.25 2.36
N VAL A 221 7.78 17.39 2.08
CA VAL A 221 9.22 17.48 1.79
C VAL A 221 10.07 16.77 2.83
N TYR A 222 9.75 16.95 4.11
CA TYR A 222 10.48 16.28 5.19
C TYR A 222 10.39 14.75 5.05
N SER A 223 9.17 14.21 4.93
CA SER A 223 8.94 12.79 4.76
C SER A 223 9.59 12.24 3.48
N LEU A 224 9.55 12.99 2.38
CA LEU A 224 10.20 12.60 1.12
C LEU A 224 11.74 12.56 1.25
N ARG A 225 12.34 13.53 1.95
CA ARG A 225 13.79 13.55 2.21
C ARG A 225 14.22 12.39 3.11
N THR A 226 13.48 12.13 4.19
CA THR A 226 13.75 10.97 5.05
C THR A 226 13.60 9.67 4.28
N LEU A 227 12.56 9.54 3.44
CA LEU A 227 12.39 8.34 2.61
C LEU A 227 13.54 8.17 1.61
N ALA A 228 14.02 9.26 0.99
CA ALA A 228 15.14 9.22 0.05
C ALA A 228 16.49 8.90 0.71
N SER A 229 16.71 9.38 1.94
CA SER A 229 17.94 9.17 2.70
C SER A 229 17.97 7.81 3.39
N ASP A 230 16.95 7.55 4.21
CA ASP A 230 16.96 6.45 5.16
C ASP A 230 16.28 5.20 4.59
N GLN A 231 15.71 5.32 3.38
CA GLN A 231 14.96 4.25 2.71
C GLN A 231 13.92 3.63 3.65
N ARG A 232 13.36 4.45 4.53
CA ARG A 232 12.37 4.07 5.52
C ARG A 232 11.70 5.31 6.08
N LEU A 233 10.39 5.28 6.21
CA LEU A 233 9.66 6.30 6.96
C LEU A 233 9.10 5.71 8.22
N SER A 234 9.42 6.29 9.37
CA SER A 234 8.78 5.92 10.62
C SER A 234 8.17 7.10 11.34
N ILE A 235 6.99 6.90 11.91
CA ILE A 235 6.34 7.89 12.78
C ILE A 235 6.09 7.25 14.13
N ALA A 236 6.48 7.95 15.20
CA ALA A 236 6.11 7.62 16.57
C ALA A 236 4.86 8.42 16.94
N ALA A 237 3.69 7.80 16.87
CA ALA A 237 2.44 8.47 17.24
C ALA A 237 2.10 8.22 18.71
N THR A 238 1.79 9.28 19.47
CA THR A 238 1.25 9.17 20.83
C THR A 238 -0.26 8.93 20.79
N GLY A 239 -0.67 7.70 21.09
CA GLY A 239 -2.08 7.40 21.33
C GLY A 239 -2.52 8.00 22.67
N ARG A 240 -3.47 8.95 22.67
CA ARG A 240 -4.14 9.38 23.92
C ARG A 240 -5.06 8.26 24.41
N THR A 241 -4.60 7.47 25.37
CA THR A 241 -5.44 6.59 26.17
C THR A 241 -6.24 7.44 27.16
N ARG A 242 -7.57 7.31 27.18
CA ARG A 242 -8.50 8.03 28.07
C ARG A 242 -8.50 7.44 29.49
N ARG A 243 -7.31 7.30 30.12
CA ARG A 243 -7.14 6.99 31.55
C ARG A 243 -6.02 7.84 32.13
N PRO A 244 -6.23 8.50 33.29
CA PRO A 244 -5.19 9.27 33.95
C PRO A 244 -4.22 8.32 34.66
N GLY A 245 -2.93 8.48 34.40
CA GLY A 245 -1.86 7.69 35.01
C GLY A 245 -1.03 6.94 33.97
N ASN A 246 0.08 7.56 33.57
CA ASN A 246 1.26 7.03 32.86
C ASN A 246 1.09 5.83 31.90
N PHE A 247 1.36 6.07 30.61
CA PHE A 247 2.55 5.55 29.90
C PHE A 247 2.44 5.93 28.41
N ARG A 248 3.51 6.53 27.87
CA ARG A 248 3.67 6.82 26.43
C ARG A 248 3.98 5.52 25.71
N ARG A 249 3.09 5.04 24.83
CA ARG A 249 3.46 4.02 23.83
C ARG A 249 3.83 4.74 22.53
N ASN A 250 5.09 4.55 22.12
CA ASN A 250 5.54 4.91 20.77
C ASN A 250 5.07 3.79 19.84
N ILE A 251 4.15 4.12 18.93
CA ILE A 251 3.76 3.23 17.84
C ILE A 251 4.64 3.59 16.66
N THR A 252 5.50 2.68 16.20
CA THR A 252 6.40 2.88 15.06
C THR A 252 5.83 2.18 13.84
N LYS A 253 5.20 2.92 12.92
CA LYS A 253 4.84 2.39 11.60
C LYS A 253 5.97 2.64 10.63
N SER A 254 6.51 1.61 9.97
CA SER A 254 7.48 1.78 8.89
C SER A 254 6.85 1.64 7.52
N LEU A 255 7.18 2.57 6.62
CA LEU A 255 7.03 2.40 5.17
C LEU A 255 8.41 2.01 4.65
N ASP A 256 8.53 0.81 4.09
CA ASP A 256 9.78 0.30 3.55
C ASP A 256 9.67 0.32 2.00
N PRO A 257 10.65 0.90 1.27
CA PRO A 257 10.65 1.02 -0.17
C PRO A 257 11.18 -0.22 -0.90
N LEU A 258 11.67 -1.23 -0.16
CA LEU A 258 12.10 -2.54 -0.70
C LEU A 258 11.10 -3.04 -1.70
#